data_AF-A0A238WD66-F1
#
_entry.id   AF-A0A238WD66-F1
#
_cell.length_a   1.000
_cell.length_b   1.000
_cell.length_c   1.000
_cell.angle_alpha   90.00
_cell.angle_beta   90.00
_cell.angle_gamma   90.00
#
_symmetry.space_group_name_H-M   'P 1'
#
loop_
_entity.id
_entity.type
_entity.pdbx_description
1 polymer ?
#
loop_
_entity_poly.entity_id
_entity_poly.type
_entity_poly.pdbx_seq_one_letter_code
_entity_poly.pdbx_strand_id
1 'polypeptide(L)'
;MSLTKDEVRRLVAVAMAYDNRNAGEAVVLAWSSAAELARWTYDEAIAAIHQHYAERTDFIQPGHITGIIRDRRRDAAMRRQLPASEPASSGTRERAMAEIRQALGTGAEQDAVQVACPACGAEPGQQCVRRDGSRDPLRTFHSSRHEALSIAT
;
A
#
# COMPACT_ATOMS: atom_id res chain seq x y z
N MET A 1 -6.40 -31.22 0.76
CA MET A 1 -7.55 -31.70 1.56
C MET A 1 -8.65 -30.68 1.42
N SER A 2 -9.88 -31.12 1.15
CA SER A 2 -11.07 -30.27 1.20
C SER A 2 -11.44 -29.98 2.66
N LEU A 3 -12.13 -28.87 2.90
CA LEU A 3 -12.63 -28.54 4.24
C LEU A 3 -13.70 -29.54 4.68
N THR A 4 -13.67 -29.87 5.96
CA THR A 4 -14.75 -30.59 6.63
C THR A 4 -15.97 -29.68 6.83
N LYS A 5 -17.13 -30.29 7.05
CA LYS A 5 -18.37 -29.54 7.32
C LYS A 5 -18.28 -28.66 8.55
N ASP A 6 -17.57 -29.10 9.59
CA ASP A 6 -17.38 -28.33 10.82
C ASP A 6 -16.42 -27.15 10.63
N GLU A 7 -15.38 -27.30 9.81
CA GLU A 7 -14.53 -26.18 9.40
C GLU A 7 -15.32 -25.15 8.60
N VAL A 8 -16.22 -25.57 7.71
CA VAL A 8 -17.11 -24.64 6.99
C VAL A 8 -18.05 -23.92 7.95
N ARG A 9 -18.61 -24.59 8.96
CA ARG A 9 -19.42 -23.94 10.01
C ARG A 9 -18.62 -22.88 10.75
N ARG A 10 -17.36 -23.17 11.10
CA ARG A 10 -16.46 -22.19 11.73
C ARG A 10 -16.18 -21.00 10.81
N LEU A 11 -15.93 -21.23 9.52
CA LEU A 11 -15.77 -20.15 8.53
C LEU A 11 -17.01 -19.25 8.46
N VAL A 12 -18.20 -19.85 8.39
CA VAL A 12 -19.45 -19.10 8.33
C VAL A 12 -19.68 -18.31 9.62
N ALA A 13 -19.34 -18.86 10.79
CA ALA A 13 -19.39 -18.14 12.05
C ALA A 13 -18.46 -16.92 12.09
N VAL A 14 -17.27 -17.00 11.47
CA VAL A 14 -16.38 -15.84 11.32
C VAL A 14 -17.02 -14.77 10.44
N ALA A 15 -17.63 -15.14 9.30
CA ALA A 15 -18.34 -14.18 8.46
C ALA A 15 -19.52 -13.51 9.20
N MET A 16 -20.29 -14.30 9.99
CA MET A 16 -21.38 -13.78 10.83
C MET A 16 -20.92 -12.71 11.83
N ALA A 17 -19.70 -12.84 12.37
CA ALA A 17 -19.17 -11.85 13.30
C ALA A 17 -18.98 -10.47 12.66
N TYR A 18 -18.82 -10.40 11.32
CA TYR A 18 -18.68 -9.15 10.59
C TYR A 18 -20.01 -8.58 10.10
N ASP A 19 -20.88 -9.41 9.52
CA ASP A 19 -22.08 -8.95 8.81
C ASP A 19 -23.41 -9.29 9.48
N ASN A 20 -23.37 -9.93 10.65
CA ASN A 20 -24.55 -10.30 11.42
C ASN A 20 -25.58 -11.13 10.62
N ARG A 21 -25.13 -11.93 9.64
CA ARG A 21 -26.03 -12.83 8.89
C ARG A 21 -26.66 -13.88 9.80
N ASN A 22 -27.87 -14.32 9.46
CA ASN A 22 -28.43 -15.55 10.00
C ASN A 22 -27.96 -16.74 9.15
N ALA A 23 -27.07 -17.57 9.69
CA ALA A 23 -26.57 -18.75 8.99
C ALA A 23 -27.35 -20.01 9.36
N GLY A 24 -28.24 -20.43 8.46
CA GLY A 24 -28.86 -21.75 8.49
C GLY A 24 -28.05 -22.79 7.73
N GLU A 25 -28.51 -24.04 7.77
CA GLU A 25 -27.86 -25.17 7.10
C GLU A 25 -27.70 -24.97 5.57
N ALA A 26 -28.62 -24.24 4.94
CA ALA A 26 -28.51 -23.89 3.51
C ALA A 26 -27.28 -23.01 3.20
N VAL A 27 -26.92 -22.10 4.11
CA VAL A 27 -25.71 -21.26 3.97
C VAL A 27 -24.47 -22.14 4.10
N VAL A 28 -24.44 -23.03 5.09
CA VAL A 28 -23.33 -23.98 5.27
C VAL A 28 -23.15 -24.84 4.03
N LEU A 29 -24.24 -25.38 3.46
CA LEU A 29 -24.18 -26.18 2.23
C LEU A 29 -23.60 -25.39 1.05
N ALA A 30 -24.09 -24.16 0.82
CA ALA A 30 -23.60 -23.31 -0.27
C ALA A 30 -22.10 -22.99 -0.13
N TRP A 31 -21.64 -22.72 1.10
CA TRP A 31 -20.23 -22.50 1.39
C TRP A 31 -19.39 -23.78 1.24
N SER A 32 -19.91 -24.94 1.66
CA SER A 32 -19.24 -26.23 1.47
C SER A 32 -19.04 -26.55 -0.01
N SER A 33 -20.08 -26.39 -0.84
CA SER A 33 -19.98 -26.62 -2.29
C SER A 33 -18.97 -25.68 -2.95
N ALA A 34 -18.97 -24.40 -2.58
CA ALA A 34 -17.98 -23.44 -3.09
C ALA A 34 -16.55 -23.82 -2.68
N ALA A 35 -16.35 -24.18 -1.41
CA ALA A 35 -15.05 -24.58 -0.87
C ALA A 35 -14.51 -25.84 -1.56
N GLU A 36 -15.36 -26.81 -1.85
CA GLU A 36 -15.02 -28.03 -2.59
C GLU A 36 -14.63 -27.71 -4.04
N LEU A 37 -15.51 -27.01 -4.77
CA LEU A 37 -15.30 -26.66 -6.18
C LEU A 37 -14.01 -25.86 -6.41
N ALA A 38 -13.72 -24.92 -5.53
CA ALA A 38 -12.54 -24.07 -5.63
C ALA A 38 -11.32 -24.59 -4.83
N ARG A 39 -11.47 -25.75 -4.16
CA ARG A 39 -10.44 -26.39 -3.34
C ARG A 39 -9.80 -25.41 -2.35
N TRP A 40 -10.62 -24.78 -1.53
CA TRP A 40 -10.12 -23.91 -0.47
C TRP A 40 -9.34 -24.74 0.55
N THR A 41 -8.39 -24.11 1.25
CA THR A 41 -7.97 -24.54 2.58
C THR A 41 -8.62 -23.65 3.64
N TYR A 42 -8.69 -24.13 4.88
CA TYR A 42 -9.27 -23.35 5.98
C TYR A 42 -8.56 -22.00 6.17
N ASP A 43 -7.22 -22.02 6.18
CA ASP A 43 -6.41 -20.81 6.37
C ASP A 43 -6.57 -19.81 5.23
N GLU A 44 -6.62 -20.28 3.97
CA GLU A 44 -6.85 -19.43 2.81
C GLU A 44 -8.22 -18.74 2.89
N ALA A 45 -9.25 -19.48 3.29
CA ALA A 45 -10.61 -18.95 3.42
C ALA A 45 -10.73 -17.94 4.56
N ILE A 46 -10.17 -18.22 5.74
CA ILE A 46 -10.12 -17.26 6.86
C ILE A 46 -9.42 -15.98 6.44
N ALA A 47 -8.23 -16.10 5.84
CA ALA A 47 -7.46 -14.94 5.41
C ALA A 47 -8.18 -14.14 4.31
N ALA A 48 -8.98 -14.81 3.47
CA ALA A 48 -9.80 -14.13 2.46
C ALA A 48 -10.99 -13.37 3.08
N ILE A 49 -11.65 -13.92 4.11
CA ILE A 49 -12.70 -13.20 4.86
C ILE A 49 -12.13 -11.92 5.48
N HIS A 50 -10.99 -12.02 6.17
CA HIS A 50 -10.35 -10.87 6.80
C HIS A 50 -9.93 -9.81 5.78
N GLN A 51 -9.37 -10.21 4.63
CA GLN A 51 -9.03 -9.25 3.58
C GLN A 51 -10.27 -8.54 3.04
N HIS A 52 -11.34 -9.28 2.74
CA HIS A 52 -12.58 -8.67 2.25
C HIS A 52 -13.06 -7.58 3.21
N TYR A 53 -13.14 -7.88 4.51
CA TYR A 53 -13.62 -6.90 5.50
C TYR A 53 -12.61 -5.81 5.88
N ALA A 54 -11.33 -5.97 5.54
CA ALA A 54 -10.34 -4.91 5.66
C ALA A 54 -10.46 -3.88 4.51
N GLU A 55 -10.87 -4.32 3.33
CA GLU A 55 -10.94 -3.49 2.12
C GLU A 55 -12.35 -2.99 1.82
N ARG A 56 -13.37 -3.76 2.22
CA ARG A 56 -14.77 -3.56 1.85
C ARG A 56 -15.68 -3.86 3.03
N THR A 57 -16.87 -3.27 3.04
CA THR A 57 -17.85 -3.44 4.12
C THR A 57 -19.12 -4.17 3.68
N ASP A 58 -19.22 -4.54 2.40
CA ASP A 58 -20.39 -5.22 1.87
C ASP A 58 -20.44 -6.70 2.25
N PHE A 59 -21.64 -7.27 2.17
CA PHE A 59 -21.93 -8.64 2.55
C PHE A 59 -21.08 -9.66 1.78
N ILE A 60 -20.32 -10.49 2.49
CA ILE A 60 -19.43 -11.46 1.86
C ILE A 60 -20.16 -12.70 1.32
N GLN A 61 -19.91 -13.06 0.07
CA GLN A 61 -20.45 -14.27 -0.56
C GLN A 61 -19.33 -15.30 -0.82
N PRO A 62 -19.66 -16.60 -0.95
CA PRO A 62 -18.66 -17.62 -1.30
C PRO A 62 -17.85 -17.32 -2.57
N GLY A 63 -18.49 -16.66 -3.54
CA GLY A 63 -17.83 -16.20 -4.77
C GLY A 63 -16.69 -15.21 -4.50
N HIS A 64 -16.86 -14.30 -3.54
CA HIS A 64 -15.83 -13.32 -3.15
C HIS A 64 -14.59 -14.03 -2.61
N ILE A 65 -14.77 -15.02 -1.72
CA ILE A 65 -13.69 -15.84 -1.17
C ILE A 65 -12.92 -16.55 -2.29
N THR A 66 -13.65 -17.16 -3.24
CA THR A 66 -13.03 -17.81 -4.40
C THR A 66 -12.19 -16.84 -5.24
N GLY A 67 -12.72 -15.63 -5.50
CA GLY A 67 -11.99 -14.59 -6.21
C GLY A 67 -10.67 -14.24 -5.51
N ILE A 68 -10.74 -13.88 -4.23
CA ILE A 68 -9.59 -13.47 -3.41
C ILE A 68 -8.52 -14.58 -3.37
N ILE A 69 -8.93 -15.84 -3.14
CA ILE A 69 -7.98 -16.97 -3.10
C ILE A 69 -7.32 -17.17 -4.48
N ARG A 70 -8.09 -17.07 -5.57
CA ARG A 70 -7.55 -17.21 -6.93
C ARG A 70 -6.54 -16.13 -7.26
N ASP A 71 -6.84 -14.88 -6.92
CA ASP A 71 -5.93 -13.75 -7.17
C ASP A 71 -4.65 -13.90 -6.36
N ARG A 72 -4.73 -14.24 -5.07
CA ARG A 72 -3.54 -14.53 -4.25
C ARG A 72 -2.68 -15.66 -4.80
N ARG A 73 -3.30 -16.75 -5.26
CA ARG A 73 -2.59 -17.87 -5.89
C ARG A 73 -1.91 -17.45 -7.19
N ARG A 74 -2.58 -16.63 -8.01
CA ARG A 74 -2.01 -16.05 -9.23
C ARG A 74 -0.80 -15.18 -8.91
N ASP A 75 -0.92 -14.28 -7.93
CA ASP A 75 0.15 -13.39 -7.51
C ASP A 75 1.35 -14.16 -6.94
N ALA A 76 1.10 -15.22 -6.16
CA ALA A 76 2.15 -16.08 -5.64
C ALA A 76 2.86 -16.85 -6.77
N ALA A 77 2.11 -17.36 -7.75
CA ALA A 77 2.68 -18.02 -8.91
C ALA A 77 3.53 -17.04 -9.76
N MET A 78 3.04 -15.82 -9.99
CA MET A 78 3.79 -14.78 -10.71
C MET A 78 5.07 -14.41 -9.97
N ARG A 79 5.01 -14.22 -8.64
CA ARG A 79 6.20 -13.94 -7.81
C ARG A 79 7.23 -15.06 -7.82
N ARG A 80 6.80 -16.33 -7.90
CA ARG A 80 7.72 -17.47 -8.03
C ARG A 80 8.39 -17.57 -9.41
N GLN A 81 7.71 -17.10 -10.46
CA GLN A 81 8.25 -17.11 -11.83
C GLN A 81 9.29 -16.01 -12.06
N LEU A 82 9.20 -14.90 -11.31
CA LEU A 82 10.19 -13.84 -11.40
C LEU A 82 11.50 -14.32 -10.75
N PRO A 83 12.61 -14.40 -11.51
CA PRO A 83 13.90 -14.70 -10.90
C PRO A 83 14.22 -13.62 -9.88
N ALA A 84 14.72 -14.03 -8.72
CA ALA A 84 15.31 -13.09 -7.77
C ALA A 84 16.42 -12.35 -8.51
N SER A 85 16.16 -11.07 -8.84
CA SER A 85 17.16 -10.25 -9.50
C SER A 85 18.20 -9.87 -8.46
N GLU A 86 19.48 -9.95 -8.83
CA GLU A 86 20.52 -9.43 -7.97
C GLU A 86 20.25 -7.95 -7.70
N PRO A 87 20.44 -7.47 -6.45
CA PRO A 87 20.38 -6.05 -6.17
C PRO A 87 21.32 -5.31 -7.13
N ALA A 88 20.83 -4.25 -7.78
CA ALA A 88 21.64 -3.46 -8.69
C ALA A 88 22.97 -3.06 -8.03
N SER A 89 24.06 -3.07 -8.78
CA SER A 89 25.37 -2.61 -8.30
C SER A 89 25.29 -1.17 -7.77
N SER A 90 26.20 -0.78 -6.88
CA SER A 90 26.26 0.59 -6.33
C SER A 90 26.25 1.65 -7.43
N GLY A 91 27.12 1.50 -8.44
CA GLY A 91 27.18 2.41 -9.58
C GLY A 91 25.91 2.45 -10.44
N THR A 92 25.15 1.35 -10.52
CA THR A 92 23.85 1.35 -11.22
C THR A 92 22.78 2.05 -10.40
N ARG A 93 22.77 1.84 -9.08
CA ARG A 93 21.90 2.59 -8.16
C ARG A 93 22.19 4.08 -8.20
N GLU A 94 23.46 4.48 -8.16
CA GLU A 94 23.87 5.88 -8.22
C GLU A 94 23.42 6.56 -9.50
N ARG A 95 23.61 5.92 -10.66
CA ARG A 95 23.13 6.43 -11.96
C ARG A 95 21.61 6.58 -12.00
N ALA A 96 20.88 5.54 -11.61
CA ALA A 96 19.42 5.58 -11.58
C ALA A 96 18.88 6.68 -10.65
N MET A 97 19.49 6.85 -9.47
CA MET A 97 19.12 7.91 -8.54
C MET A 97 19.52 9.31 -9.03
N ALA A 98 20.58 9.44 -9.82
CA ALA A 98 20.94 10.70 -10.46
C ALA A 98 19.91 11.07 -11.56
N GLU A 99 19.51 10.11 -12.39
CA GLU A 99 18.48 10.29 -13.42
C GLU A 99 17.12 10.69 -12.81
N ILE A 100 16.70 10.04 -11.72
CA ILE A 100 15.46 10.40 -11.00
C ILE A 100 15.56 11.83 -10.46
N ARG A 101 16.68 12.21 -9.84
CA ARG A 101 16.88 13.57 -9.32
C ARG A 101 16.83 14.63 -10.42
N GLN A 102 17.41 14.32 -11.58
CA GLN A 102 17.36 15.19 -12.74
C GLN A 102 15.93 15.32 -13.28
N ALA A 103 15.20 14.21 -13.44
CA ALA A 103 13.83 14.21 -13.93
C ALA A 103 12.85 14.91 -13.00
N LEU A 104 13.05 14.81 -11.69
CA LEU A 104 12.22 15.45 -10.67
C LEU A 104 12.70 16.87 -10.32
N GLY A 105 13.83 17.34 -10.86
CA GLY A 105 14.37 18.68 -10.58
C GLY A 105 14.79 18.90 -9.11
N THR A 106 14.99 17.84 -8.33
CA THR A 106 15.19 17.91 -6.87
C THR A 106 16.57 18.41 -6.44
N GLY A 107 17.43 18.81 -7.37
CA GLY A 107 18.72 19.47 -7.07
C GLY A 107 18.56 20.95 -6.70
N ALA A 108 17.68 21.66 -7.42
CA ALA A 108 17.47 23.10 -7.24
C ALA A 108 16.88 23.47 -5.86
N GLU A 109 16.15 22.53 -5.23
CA GLU A 109 15.62 22.72 -3.88
C GLU A 109 16.75 22.76 -2.82
N GLN A 110 17.82 22.00 -3.03
CA GLN A 110 19.00 22.03 -2.15
C GLN A 110 19.82 23.30 -2.34
N ASP A 111 19.93 23.80 -3.57
CA ASP A 111 20.63 25.05 -3.86
C ASP A 111 19.90 26.26 -3.26
N ALA A 112 18.56 26.26 -3.26
CA ALA A 112 17.76 27.33 -2.65
C ALA A 112 18.01 27.48 -1.14
N VAL A 113 18.44 26.41 -0.46
CA VAL A 113 18.86 26.44 0.94
C VAL A 113 20.07 27.35 1.13
N GLN A 114 20.96 27.47 0.15
CA GLN A 114 22.21 28.24 0.27
C GLN A 114 22.02 29.76 0.14
N VAL A 115 20.80 30.24 -0.10
CA VAL A 115 20.48 31.67 -0.15
C VAL A 115 19.58 32.03 1.03
N ALA A 116 19.76 33.22 1.61
CA ALA A 116 18.88 33.70 2.68
C ALA A 116 17.43 33.87 2.18
N CYS A 117 16.44 33.50 2.99
CA CYS A 117 15.04 33.64 2.61
C CYS A 117 14.52 35.06 2.90
N PRO A 118 14.11 35.84 1.88
CA PRO A 118 13.64 37.21 2.09
C PRO A 118 12.27 37.27 2.77
N ALA A 119 11.46 36.21 2.73
CA ALA A 119 10.12 36.20 3.33
C ALA A 119 10.14 35.93 4.85
N CYS A 120 10.99 35.02 5.33
CA CYS A 120 11.03 34.63 6.74
C CYS A 120 12.37 34.87 7.42
N GLY A 121 13.39 35.37 6.70
CA GLY A 121 14.71 35.66 7.24
C GLY A 121 15.57 34.42 7.53
N ALA A 122 15.17 33.22 7.08
CA ALA A 122 15.96 32.02 7.30
C ALA A 122 17.34 32.15 6.62
N GLU A 123 18.41 31.92 7.38
CA GLU A 123 19.78 31.98 6.89
C GLU A 123 20.09 30.89 5.84
N PRO A 124 21.13 31.07 5.01
CA PRO A 124 21.71 29.99 4.21
C PRO A 124 21.93 28.73 5.05
N GLY A 125 21.54 27.56 4.55
CA GLY A 125 21.61 26.29 5.29
C GLY A 125 20.35 25.96 6.10
N GLN A 126 19.54 26.95 6.49
CA GLN A 126 18.40 26.75 7.40
C GLN A 126 17.08 26.51 6.66
N GLN A 127 16.15 25.75 7.25
CA GLN A 127 14.81 25.57 6.69
C GLN A 127 13.93 26.82 6.88
N CYS A 128 12.99 27.04 5.97
CA CYS A 128 11.99 28.10 6.17
C CYS A 128 11.00 27.71 7.26
N VAL A 129 10.56 28.70 8.02
CA VAL A 129 9.49 28.56 9.03
C VAL A 129 8.37 29.55 8.71
N ARG A 130 7.15 29.19 9.09
CA ARG A 130 5.99 30.08 9.03
C ARG A 130 6.15 31.23 10.02
N ARG A 131 5.28 32.24 9.92
CA ARG A 131 5.31 33.43 10.78
C ARG A 131 5.13 33.12 12.27
N ASP A 132 4.49 32.01 12.58
CA ASP A 132 4.31 31.47 13.94
C ASP A 132 5.49 30.60 14.41
N GLY A 133 6.54 30.47 13.61
CA GLY A 133 7.72 29.64 13.88
C GLY A 133 7.54 28.15 13.54
N SER A 134 6.35 27.72 13.12
CA SER A 134 6.09 26.32 12.77
C SER A 134 6.65 25.96 11.39
N ARG A 135 6.92 24.67 11.18
CA ARG A 135 7.33 24.15 9.86
C ARG A 135 6.10 23.86 9.02
N ASP A 136 6.18 24.16 7.73
CA ASP A 136 5.16 23.76 6.77
C ASP A 136 5.42 22.33 6.30
N PRO A 137 4.51 21.38 6.54
CA PRO A 137 4.72 19.97 6.15
C PRO A 137 4.61 19.75 4.63
N LEU A 138 4.06 20.70 3.88
CA LEU A 138 3.84 20.58 2.44
C LEU A 138 4.86 21.37 1.61
N ARG A 139 5.61 22.29 2.23
CA ARG A 139 6.61 23.12 1.56
C ARG A 139 7.83 23.34 2.44
N THR A 140 8.95 22.82 1.99
CA THR A 140 10.25 22.94 2.66
C THR A 140 10.80 24.37 2.63
N PHE A 141 10.46 25.16 1.60
CA PHE A 141 10.91 26.54 1.43
C PHE A 141 9.81 27.47 0.90
N HIS A 142 9.90 28.77 1.20
CA HIS A 142 9.07 29.78 0.56
C HIS A 142 9.50 30.00 -0.89
N SER A 143 8.54 30.24 -1.80
CA SER A 143 8.80 30.53 -3.22
C SER A 143 9.78 31.69 -3.44
N SER A 144 9.69 32.71 -2.59
CA SER A 144 10.58 33.87 -2.60
C SER A 144 12.06 33.51 -2.42
N ARG A 145 12.35 32.34 -1.82
CA ARG A 145 13.73 31.84 -1.67
C ARG A 145 14.24 31.21 -2.97
N HIS A 146 13.38 30.52 -3.71
CA HIS A 146 13.71 30.04 -5.05
C HIS A 146 13.94 31.19 -6.02
N GLU A 147 13.11 32.24 -5.93
CA GLU A 147 13.32 33.47 -6.70
C GLU A 147 14.66 34.12 -6.35
N ALA A 148 15.00 34.21 -5.06
CA ALA A 148 16.30 34.74 -4.62
C ALA A 148 17.48 33.91 -5.15
N LEU A 149 17.37 32.58 -5.20
CA LEU A 149 18.38 31.72 -5.82
C LEU A 149 18.56 32.05 -7.30
N SER A 150 17.45 32.18 -8.05
CA SER A 150 17.51 32.48 -9.49
C SER A 150 18.16 33.83 -9.83
N ILE A 151 18.21 34.76 -8.88
CA ILE A 151 18.89 36.06 -9.01
C ILE A 151 20.39 35.95 -8.64
N ALA A 152 20.74 35.03 -7.74
CA ALA A 152 22.11 34.85 -7.24
C ALA A 152 23.00 33.96 -8.13
N THR A 153 22.42 33.29 -9.13
CA THR A 153 23.10 32.36 -10.05
C THR A 153 23.34 33.01 -11.40
#